data_AF-A0A1Q3DAZ2-F1
#
_entry.id   AF-A0A1Q3DAZ2-F1
#
_cell.length_a   1.000
_cell.length_b   1.000
_cell.length_c   1.000
_cell.angle_alpha   90.00
_cell.angle_beta   90.00
_cell.angle_gamma   90.00
#
_symmetry.space_group_name_H-M   'P 1'
#
loop_
_entity.id
_entity.type
_entity.pdbx_description
1 polymer ?
#
loop_
_entity_poly.entity_id
_entity_poly.type
_entity_poly.pdbx_seq_one_letter_code
_entity_poly.pdbx_strand_id
1 'polypeptide(L)'
;ILRDAISRVNGLKVPQGQYYLCDAGYTYGEGFLAPYRGQRYHSTEWSQGYQPTIPQEFFNMKHSSTRNVIERCFGILKMRWAILRFKSYYPVKTQCRIISACCLLHNYIRREMAFDPVEALVGE
;
A
#
# COMPACT_ATOMS: atom_id res chain seq x y z
N ILE A 1 15.37 -1.58 -7.95
CA ILE A 1 14.28 -0.58 -7.93
C ILE A 1 14.41 0.36 -6.74
N LEU A 2 14.22 -0.07 -5.49
CA LEU A 2 14.30 0.83 -4.32
C LEU A 2 15.65 1.57 -4.21
N ARG A 3 16.77 0.85 -4.36
CA ARG A 3 18.11 1.45 -4.37
C ARG A 3 18.26 2.56 -5.41
N ASP A 4 17.78 2.30 -6.63
CA ASP A 4 17.78 3.27 -7.73
C ASP A 4 16.85 4.47 -7.45
N ALA A 5 15.71 4.23 -6.82
CA ALA A 5 14.79 5.31 -6.42
C ALA A 5 15.44 6.25 -5.39
N ILE A 6 16.21 5.72 -4.43
CA ILE A 6 16.87 6.50 -3.37
C ILE A 6 18.11 7.24 -3.92
N SER A 7 18.86 6.65 -4.86
CA SER A 7 20.12 7.23 -5.35
C SER A 7 19.98 8.41 -6.31
N ARG A 8 18.77 8.71 -6.79
CA ARG A 8 18.51 9.82 -7.73
C ARG A 8 18.60 11.18 -7.02
N VAL A 9 19.02 12.22 -7.75
CA VAL A 9 19.11 13.60 -7.23
C VAL A 9 17.77 14.09 -6.66
N ASN A 10 16.67 13.78 -7.36
CA ASN A 10 15.29 14.01 -6.91
C ASN A 10 14.62 12.68 -6.55
N GLY A 11 15.39 11.79 -5.90
CA GLY A 11 14.97 10.45 -5.51
C GLY A 11 14.01 10.41 -4.33
N LEU A 12 13.57 9.21 -3.99
CA LEU A 12 12.74 8.94 -2.83
C LEU A 12 13.51 9.29 -1.55
N LYS A 13 13.01 10.26 -0.78
CA LYS A 13 13.56 10.66 0.51
C LYS A 13 12.60 10.25 1.62
N VAL A 14 13.15 9.72 2.71
CA VAL A 14 12.39 9.44 3.93
C VAL A 14 12.51 10.69 4.82
N PRO A 15 11.41 11.37 5.19
CA PRO A 15 11.48 12.49 6.11
C PRO A 15 12.01 12.06 7.47
N GLN A 16 12.70 12.97 8.17
CA GLN A 16 13.26 12.67 9.49
C GLN A 16 12.16 12.25 10.47
N GLY A 17 12.39 11.14 11.18
CA GLY A 17 11.43 10.57 12.13
C GLY A 17 10.28 9.78 11.48
N GLN A 18 10.30 9.59 10.16
CA GLN A 18 9.31 8.79 9.44
C GLN A 18 9.93 7.52 8.85
N TYR A 19 9.07 6.57 8.51
CA TYR A 19 9.46 5.31 7.88
C TYR A 19 8.44 4.94 6.80
N TYR A 20 8.92 4.40 5.68
CA TYR A 20 8.07 3.76 4.68
C TYR A 20 7.90 2.28 4.99
N LEU A 21 6.66 1.79 4.92
CA LEU A 21 6.37 0.36 4.99
C LEU A 21 6.70 -0.29 3.65
N CYS A 22 7.54 -1.32 3.68
CA CYS A 22 7.98 -2.06 2.51
C CYS A 22 7.40 -3.46 2.46
N ASP A 23 7.35 -4.00 1.25
CA ASP A 23 7.04 -5.40 1.00
C ASP A 23 8.20 -6.33 1.43
N ALA A 24 7.90 -7.60 1.70
CA ALA A 24 8.86 -8.63 2.06
C ALA A 24 9.95 -8.85 0.99
N GLY A 25 9.67 -8.45 -0.26
CA GLY A 25 10.63 -8.46 -1.37
C GLY A 25 11.74 -7.41 -1.27
N TYR A 26 11.59 -6.40 -0.41
CA TYR A 26 12.63 -5.41 -0.16
C TYR A 26 13.52 -5.81 1.03
N THR A 27 14.75 -5.33 1.02
CA THR A 27 15.67 -5.47 2.15
C THR A 27 15.34 -4.45 3.24
N TYR A 28 15.60 -4.81 4.49
CA TYR A 28 15.60 -3.84 5.58
C TYR A 28 16.64 -2.74 5.30
N GLY A 29 16.30 -1.49 5.61
CA GLY A 29 17.17 -0.34 5.38
C GLY A 29 16.72 0.86 6.19
N GLU A 30 17.61 1.81 6.42
CA GLU A 30 17.28 3.03 7.15
C GLU A 30 16.11 3.76 6.48
N GLY A 31 15.07 4.05 7.27
CA GLY A 31 13.84 4.66 6.76
C GLY A 31 12.84 3.70 6.08
N PHE A 32 13.14 2.40 5.98
CA PHE A 32 12.31 1.41 5.29
C PHE A 32 12.05 0.17 6.15
N LEU A 33 10.78 -0.07 6.47
CA LEU A 33 10.33 -1.16 7.34
C LEU A 33 9.78 -2.32 6.52
N ALA A 34 10.62 -3.34 6.32
CA ALA A 34 10.21 -4.63 5.77
C ALA A 34 9.77 -5.58 6.90
N PRO A 35 8.84 -6.52 6.64
CA PRO A 35 8.44 -7.51 7.64
C PRO A 35 9.60 -8.46 7.98
N TYR A 36 9.58 -8.98 9.21
CA TYR A 36 10.50 -10.04 9.63
C TYR A 36 10.19 -11.33 8.86
N ARG A 37 11.20 -11.85 8.17
CA ARG A 37 11.11 -13.10 7.41
C ARG A 37 11.14 -14.31 8.34
N GLY A 38 10.47 -15.39 7.92
CA GLY A 38 10.41 -16.64 8.69
C GLY A 38 9.52 -16.58 9.93
N GLN A 39 8.76 -15.49 10.10
CA GLN A 39 7.75 -15.32 11.15
C GLN A 39 6.37 -15.18 10.50
N ARG A 40 5.31 -15.47 11.27
CA ARG A 40 3.92 -15.28 10.82
C ARG A 40 3.69 -13.83 10.39
N TYR A 41 2.82 -13.64 9.40
CA TYR A 41 2.60 -12.32 8.80
C TYR A 41 1.16 -12.08 8.39
N HIS A 42 0.47 -13.09 7.86
CA HIS A 42 -0.79 -12.89 7.17
C HIS A 42 -1.93 -12.60 8.14
N SER A 43 -2.79 -11.63 7.80
CA SER A 43 -3.92 -11.22 8.66
C SER A 43 -4.90 -12.36 8.96
N THR A 44 -4.99 -13.34 8.06
CA THR A 44 -5.82 -14.54 8.23
C THR A 44 -5.32 -15.44 9.35
N GLU A 45 -4.03 -15.42 9.65
CA GLU A 45 -3.44 -16.16 10.77
C GLU A 45 -3.84 -15.50 12.10
N TRP A 46 -3.86 -14.17 12.16
CA TRP A 46 -4.24 -13.43 13.38
C TRP A 46 -5.74 -13.48 13.66
N SER A 47 -6.59 -13.45 12.62
CA SER A 47 -8.05 -13.49 12.78
C SER A 47 -8.58 -14.83 13.31
N GLN A 48 -7.77 -15.90 13.28
CA GLN A 48 -8.09 -17.20 13.86
C GLN A 48 -7.78 -17.27 15.37
N GLY A 49 -7.46 -16.14 16.01
CA GLY A 49 -7.24 -16.06 17.45
C GLY A 49 -5.80 -16.35 17.89
N TYR A 50 -4.88 -16.57 16.94
CA TYR A 50 -3.46 -16.69 17.26
C TYR A 50 -2.91 -15.33 17.70
N GLN A 51 -2.36 -15.28 18.91
CA GLN A 51 -1.71 -14.08 19.43
C GLN A 51 -0.20 -14.12 19.13
N PRO A 52 0.43 -12.98 18.80
CA PRO A 52 1.88 -12.91 18.65
C PRO A 52 2.58 -13.37 19.93
N THR A 53 3.51 -14.30 19.78
CA THR A 53 4.28 -14.88 20.90
C THR A 53 5.63 -14.20 21.09
N ILE A 54 6.18 -13.64 20.01
CA ILE A 54 7.47 -12.97 20.00
C ILE A 54 7.37 -11.54 19.43
N PRO A 55 8.29 -10.62 19.79
CA PRO A 55 8.25 -9.24 19.31
C PRO A 55 8.20 -9.10 17.79
N GLN A 56 8.85 -10.00 17.06
CA GLN A 56 8.87 -10.01 15.60
C GLN A 56 7.49 -10.33 15.00
N GLU A 57 6.75 -11.26 15.61
CA GLU A 57 5.36 -11.56 15.22
C GLU A 57 4.46 -10.37 15.51
N PHE A 58 4.65 -9.69 16.65
CA PHE A 58 3.86 -8.51 17.00
C PHE A 58 4.10 -7.37 16.00
N PHE A 59 5.36 -7.14 15.64
CA PHE A 59 5.71 -6.20 14.58
C PHE A 59 5.04 -6.59 13.26
N ASN A 60 5.15 -7.84 12.82
CA ASN A 60 4.57 -8.33 11.58
C ASN A 60 3.04 -8.19 11.56
N MET A 61 2.36 -8.45 12.67
CA MET A 61 0.93 -8.24 12.82
C MET A 61 0.53 -6.77 12.62
N LYS A 62 1.27 -5.83 13.23
CA LYS A 62 1.02 -4.39 13.04
C LYS A 62 1.37 -3.92 11.64
N HIS A 63 2.45 -4.45 11.07
CA HIS A 63 2.87 -4.19 9.70
C HIS A 63 1.79 -4.63 8.71
N SER A 64 1.30 -5.88 8.80
CA SER A 64 0.29 -6.41 7.89
C SER A 64 -1.07 -5.72 8.06
N SER A 65 -1.46 -5.36 9.28
CA SER A 65 -2.66 -4.56 9.55
C SER A 65 -2.60 -3.19 8.86
N THR A 66 -1.45 -2.52 8.92
CA THR A 66 -1.28 -1.21 8.26
C THR A 66 -1.26 -1.35 6.74
N ARG A 67 -0.60 -2.40 6.23
CA ARG A 67 -0.57 -2.71 4.79
C ARG A 67 -1.97 -3.02 4.24
N ASN A 68 -2.82 -3.69 5.02
CA ASN A 68 -4.19 -4.00 4.62
C ASN A 68 -4.98 -2.73 4.24
N VAL A 69 -4.76 -1.61 4.94
CA VAL A 69 -5.39 -0.32 4.59
C VAL A 69 -4.98 0.13 3.19
N ILE A 70 -3.68 0.05 2.87
CA ILE A 70 -3.14 0.43 1.56
C ILE A 70 -3.69 -0.48 0.46
N GLU A 71 -3.73 -1.80 0.71
CA GLU A 71 -4.25 -2.77 -0.24
C GLU A 71 -5.73 -2.57 -0.52
N ARG A 72 -6.53 -2.25 0.50
CA ARG A 72 -7.95 -1.86 0.35
C ARG A 72 -8.11 -0.61 -0.49
N CYS A 73 -7.29 0.42 -0.28
CA CYS A 73 -7.31 1.62 -1.12
C CYS A 73 -7.04 1.30 -2.60
N PHE A 74 -6.07 0.43 -2.89
CA PHE A 74 -5.82 -0.02 -4.26
C PHE A 74 -6.96 -0.87 -4.83
N GLY A 75 -7.60 -1.69 -4.00
CA GLY A 75 -8.80 -2.44 -4.35
C GLY A 75 -9.93 -1.52 -4.80
N ILE A 76 -10.24 -0.49 -4.00
CA ILE A 76 -11.27 0.52 -4.32
C ILE A 76 -10.95 1.25 -5.62
N LEU A 77 -9.69 1.70 -5.80
CA LEU A 77 -9.28 2.37 -7.03
C LEU A 77 -9.47 1.48 -8.26
N LYS A 78 -9.08 0.20 -8.18
CA LYS A 78 -9.27 -0.75 -9.28
C LYS A 78 -10.74 -1.09 -9.54
N MET A 79 -11.55 -1.18 -8.48
CA MET A 79 -12.99 -1.42 -8.61
C MET A 79 -13.69 -0.26 -9.32
N ARG A 80 -13.37 0.98 -8.92
CA ARG A 80 -13.94 2.19 -9.52
C ARG A 80 -13.43 2.43 -10.94
N TRP A 81 -12.12 2.32 -11.14
CA TRP A 81 -11.47 2.68 -12.39
C TRP A 81 -11.03 1.42 -13.14
N ALA A 82 -11.90 0.95 -14.02
CA ALA A 82 -11.70 -0.29 -14.78
C ALA A 82 -10.37 -0.36 -15.54
N ILE A 83 -9.85 0.79 -15.98
CA ILE A 83 -8.56 0.92 -16.67
C ILE A 83 -7.37 0.43 -15.84
N LEU A 84 -7.50 0.40 -14.50
CA LEU A 84 -6.46 -0.08 -13.58
C LEU A 84 -6.54 -1.59 -13.31
N ARG A 85 -7.59 -2.28 -13.79
CA ARG A 85 -7.79 -3.72 -13.54
C ARG A 85 -6.95 -4.60 -14.46
N PHE A 86 -6.59 -4.09 -15.64
CA PHE A 86 -5.92 -4.87 -16.68
C PHE A 86 -4.57 -4.26 -17.05
N LYS A 87 -3.73 -5.09 -17.69
CA LYS A 87 -2.47 -4.62 -18.25
C LYS A 87 -2.74 -3.55 -19.30
N SER A 88 -2.14 -2.39 -19.10
CA SER A 88 -2.14 -1.31 -20.08
C SER A 88 -1.05 -1.53 -21.14
N TYR A 89 -1.37 -1.22 -22.40
CA TYR A 89 -0.40 -1.18 -23.50
C TYR A 89 0.17 0.22 -23.76
N TYR A 90 -0.26 1.23 -22.99
CA TYR A 90 0.28 2.58 -23.08
C TYR A 90 1.75 2.64 -22.63
N PRO A 91 2.55 3.60 -23.13
CA PRO A 91 3.89 3.86 -22.61
C PRO A 91 3.87 4.14 -21.10
N VAL A 92 4.93 3.77 -20.38
CA VAL A 92 5.03 3.91 -18.91
C VAL A 92 4.67 5.33 -18.44
N LYS A 93 5.13 6.36 -19.14
CA LYS A 93 4.81 7.77 -18.81
C LYS A 93 3.31 8.06 -18.82
N THR A 94 2.58 7.48 -19.77
CA THR A 94 1.12 7.59 -19.87
C THR A 94 0.44 6.77 -18.78
N GLN A 95 0.94 5.57 -18.47
CA GLN A 95 0.43 4.77 -17.35
C GLN A 95 0.52 5.53 -16.02
N CYS A 96 1.65 6.17 -15.73
CA CYS A 96 1.81 7.00 -14.54
C CYS A 96 0.77 8.13 -14.47
N ARG A 97 0.51 8.80 -15.61
CA ARG A 97 -0.50 9.88 -15.68
C ARG A 97 -1.92 9.36 -15.46
N ILE A 98 -2.26 8.20 -16.01
CA ILE A 98 -3.56 7.55 -15.80
C ILE A 98 -3.74 7.25 -14.30
N ILE A 99 -2.74 6.64 -13.66
CA ILE A 99 -2.78 6.34 -12.23
C ILE A 99 -2.97 7.62 -11.41
N SER A 100 -2.19 8.68 -11.68
CA SER A 100 -2.33 9.96 -10.99
C SER A 100 -3.72 10.58 -11.18
N ALA A 101 -4.26 10.56 -12.40
CA ALA A 101 -5.60 11.07 -12.68
C ALA A 101 -6.69 10.30 -11.92
N CYS A 102 -6.62 8.97 -11.89
CA CYS A 102 -7.53 8.13 -11.10
C CYS A 102 -7.49 8.47 -9.60
N CYS A 103 -6.29 8.66 -9.04
CA CYS A 103 -6.14 9.06 -7.63
C CYS A 103 -6.71 10.46 -7.37
N LEU A 104 -6.43 11.44 -8.23
CA LEU A 104 -6.94 12.81 -8.08
C LEU A 104 -8.47 12.85 -8.14
N LEU A 105 -9.07 12.17 -9.12
CA LEU A 105 -10.52 12.08 -9.26
C LEU A 105 -11.17 11.36 -8.08
N HIS A 106 -10.55 10.29 -7.59
CA HIS A 106 -11.02 9.59 -6.40
C HIS A 106 -10.98 10.47 -5.14
N ASN A 107 -9.89 11.20 -4.92
CA ASN A 107 -9.77 12.13 -3.80
C ASN A 107 -10.78 13.28 -3.89
N TYR A 108 -11.03 13.78 -5.11
CA TYR A 108 -12.05 14.79 -5.34
C TYR A 108 -13.45 14.26 -4.97
N ILE A 109 -13.81 13.06 -5.45
CA ILE A 109 -15.06 12.41 -5.09
C ILE A 109 -15.21 12.27 -3.57
N ARG A 110 -14.19 11.76 -2.88
CA ARG A 110 -14.21 11.61 -1.41
C ARG A 110 -14.39 12.93 -0.66
N ARG A 111 -13.94 14.04 -1.24
CA ARG A 111 -14.05 15.37 -0.63
C ARG A 111 -15.43 15.98 -0.83
N GLU A 112 -16.00 15.82 -2.03
CA GLU A 112 -17.25 16.51 -2.40
C GLU A 112 -18.50 15.67 -2.18
N MET A 113 -18.41 14.33 -2.26
CA MET A 113 -19.55 13.45 -2.08
C MET A 113 -19.70 13.06 -0.60
N ALA A 114 -20.83 13.44 0.00
CA ALA A 114 -21.18 13.04 1.36
C ALA A 114 -21.37 11.53 1.53
N PHE A 115 -21.70 10.82 0.44
CA PHE A 115 -21.84 9.36 0.42
C PHE A 115 -21.29 8.80 -0.90
N ASP A 116 -20.37 7.84 -0.79
CA ASP A 116 -19.78 7.17 -1.95
C ASP A 116 -20.25 5.70 -2.01
N PRO A 117 -21.16 5.36 -2.96
CA PRO A 117 -21.72 4.01 -3.02
C PRO A 117 -20.66 2.95 -3.32
N VAL A 118 -19.56 3.30 -4.02
CA VAL A 118 -18.51 2.33 -4.34
C VAL A 118 -17.66 2.03 -3.12
N GLU A 119 -17.38 3.01 -2.25
CA GLU A 119 -16.70 2.72 -0.98
C GLU A 119 -17.61 1.97 -0.01
N ALA A 120 -18.89 2.32 0.05
CA ALA A 120 -19.88 1.64 0.90
C ALA A 120 -20.03 0.14 0.56
N LEU A 121 -19.89 -0.24 -0.71
CA LEU A 121 -19.93 -1.64 -1.15
C LEU A 121 -18.75 -2.48 -0.67
N VAL A 122 -17.62 -1.85 -0.32
CA VAL A 122 -16.40 -2.56 0.09
C VAL A 122 -16.43 -2.90 1.59
N GLY A 123 -17.30 -2.27 2.38
CA GLY A 123 -17.40 -2.47 3.82
C GLY A 123 -16.18 -1.94 4.58
N GLU A 124 -16.37 -1.54 5.84
CA GLU A 124 -15.27 -1.19 6.76
C GLU A 124 -14.45 -2.40 7.19
#